data_AF-A0A2R6LT33-F1
#
_entry.id   AF-A0A2R6LT33-F1
#
_cell.length_a   1.000
_cell.length_b   1.000
_cell.length_c   1.000
_cell.angle_alpha   90.00
_cell.angle_beta   90.00
_cell.angle_gamma   90.00
#
_symmetry.space_group_name_H-M   'P 1'
#
loop_
_entity.id
_entity.type
_entity.pdbx_description
1 polymer ?
#
loop_
_entity_poly.entity_id
_entity_poly.type
_entity_poly.pdbx_seq_one_letter_code
_entity_poly.pdbx_strand_id
1 'polypeptide(L)'
;MRDLLRDDRGVAIQVGASILLAIVVVAITAYQVQVVPVQNADVERSHSETLRERFQTIRGSVVDTANGRTGNSVTVPLGFRYPSRALFLNPAPPDGRLSTVGTRNRPVAVRIDNASATGEAGDVWNGTPRNFTTGSLVYRPDYEAYSGPQSVVYENTLVVERYENATIAVTDQTLVDGREISIPTLGGDLRRQGARTVAADIRAVSVSTRPLTVSNRSGPLTVTVPTQLPESTWTDALADEIDTTGDPTNDRYVRSIRYQAGEPYSSLTVVFEPNAAYALRLGRAGIGANASVPGNEGRRYVVGVPANRTDARVGSNATIEFEGRDAYDNPAADVTIDDGDVAAERVNYTLNVEYGMGAGDGGGVDWLDPSGQPGTTNTSCDARECVYDFTNDSTDNAFTLTGKVFPTASSVGLEYEVADTSVGELTRTSGETDTNGTNETAFTAKSEGETDVIVSRSGDTDRIAVVVTDGQGGPTTNMTLTWSLTDNTNPGEGTRYRVDYDVTDPDDEFGAIRVIFDNTDGFEYDGIEQDARESGTITYDSGTTDTTGDTYEIRLRVFNEDGVVVLSDSCTDVSDGTAAPGCSG
;
A
#
# COMPACT_ATOMS: atom_id res chain seq x y z
N MET A 1 1.79 82.88 -86.05
CA MET A 1 2.03 81.82 -85.07
C MET A 1 1.39 82.24 -83.76
N ARG A 2 0.26 81.63 -83.43
CA ARG A 2 -0.53 81.87 -82.22
C ARG A 2 -0.07 80.93 -81.12
N ASP A 3 0.02 81.48 -79.91
CA ASP A 3 -0.12 80.86 -78.59
C ASP A 3 0.62 79.56 -78.27
N LEU A 4 1.79 79.73 -77.63
CA LEU A 4 2.36 78.81 -76.65
C LEU A 4 2.51 79.57 -75.33
N LEU A 5 1.41 79.83 -74.63
CA LEU A 5 1.45 80.25 -73.23
C LEU A 5 0.54 79.34 -72.41
N ARG A 6 1.23 78.42 -71.74
CA ARG A 6 0.98 77.87 -70.39
C ARG A 6 -0.27 77.02 -70.15
N ASP A 7 0.00 75.73 -70.05
CA ASP A 7 -0.78 74.78 -69.25
C ASP A 7 0.06 74.26 -68.06
N ASP A 8 0.51 75.15 -67.17
CA ASP A 8 1.21 74.78 -65.91
C ASP A 8 0.23 74.46 -64.75
N ARG A 9 -1.08 74.56 -64.99
CA ARG A 9 -2.11 74.34 -63.95
C ARG A 9 -2.35 72.86 -63.67
N GLY A 10 -2.05 71.95 -64.61
CA GLY A 10 -2.08 70.50 -64.38
C GLY A 10 -0.92 69.99 -63.53
N VAL A 11 0.25 70.64 -63.59
CA VAL A 11 1.48 70.19 -62.92
C VAL A 11 1.42 70.39 -61.40
N ALA A 12 0.88 71.52 -60.92
CA ALA A 12 0.76 71.77 -59.48
C ALA A 12 -0.20 70.78 -58.78
N ILE A 13 -1.29 70.39 -59.47
CA ILE A 13 -2.25 69.38 -58.98
C ILE A 13 -1.61 67.99 -58.96
N GLN A 14 -0.85 67.63 -59.99
CA GLN A 14 -0.13 66.35 -60.05
C GLN A 14 0.99 66.25 -59.00
N VAL A 15 1.76 67.32 -58.80
CA VAL A 15 2.81 67.38 -57.77
C VAL A 15 2.19 67.30 -56.37
N GLY A 16 1.10 68.02 -56.12
CA GLY A 16 0.34 67.90 -54.87
C GLY A 16 -0.20 66.49 -54.63
N ALA A 17 -0.78 65.85 -55.65
CA ALA A 17 -1.28 64.49 -55.56
C ALA A 17 -0.16 63.46 -55.31
N SER A 18 1.01 63.64 -55.94
CA SER A 18 2.18 62.77 -55.74
C SER A 18 2.75 62.89 -54.33
N ILE A 19 2.83 64.11 -53.79
CA ILE A 19 3.28 64.36 -52.41
C ILE A 19 2.29 63.78 -51.40
N LEU A 20 0.98 63.98 -51.60
CA LEU A 20 -0.05 63.39 -50.75
C LEU A 20 0.01 61.86 -50.78
N LEU A 21 0.19 61.27 -51.96
CA LEU A 21 0.37 59.82 -52.10
C LEU A 21 1.63 59.34 -51.37
N ALA A 22 2.76 60.05 -51.51
CA ALA A 22 4.00 59.71 -50.81
C ALA A 22 3.81 59.78 -49.29
N ILE A 23 3.12 60.79 -48.76
CA ILE A 23 2.80 60.91 -47.33
C ILE A 23 1.92 59.74 -46.87
N VAL A 24 0.90 59.38 -47.65
CA VAL A 24 0.02 58.24 -47.34
C VAL A 24 0.80 56.92 -47.33
N VAL A 25 1.68 56.68 -48.31
CA VAL A 25 2.51 55.47 -48.37
C VAL A 25 3.47 55.42 -47.18
N VAL A 26 4.10 56.54 -46.81
CA VAL A 26 4.96 56.63 -45.63
C VAL A 26 4.16 56.36 -44.35
N ALA A 27 2.95 56.90 -44.23
CA ALA A 27 2.08 56.66 -43.08
C ALA A 27 1.62 55.19 -42.97
N ILE A 28 1.26 54.57 -44.10
CA ILE A 28 0.91 53.13 -44.15
C ILE A 28 2.11 52.27 -43.78
N THR A 29 3.30 52.61 -44.28
CA THR A 29 4.55 51.89 -43.96
C THR A 29 4.89 52.03 -42.47
N ALA A 30 4.76 53.24 -41.92
CA ALA A 30 4.95 53.48 -40.49
C ALA A 30 3.95 52.67 -39.64
N TYR A 31 2.69 52.61 -40.04
CA TYR A 31 1.67 51.80 -39.37
C TYR A 31 2.01 50.30 -39.42
N GLN A 32 2.46 49.79 -40.57
CA GLN A 32 2.85 48.39 -40.75
C GLN A 32 4.06 48.01 -39.89
N VAL A 33 5.02 48.91 -39.68
CA VAL A 33 6.24 48.64 -38.92
C VAL A 33 6.05 48.84 -37.42
N GLN A 34 5.18 49.75 -37.00
CA GLN A 34 5.06 50.13 -35.58
C GLN A 34 3.79 49.61 -34.92
N VAL A 35 2.65 49.64 -35.60
CA VAL A 35 1.34 49.34 -34.99
C VAL A 35 0.93 47.88 -35.20
N VAL A 36 1.14 47.34 -36.39
CA VAL A 36 0.80 45.93 -36.70
C VAL A 36 1.49 44.95 -35.75
N PRO A 37 2.81 45.05 -35.47
CA PRO A 37 3.49 44.11 -34.57
C PRO A 37 2.95 44.19 -33.14
N VAL A 38 2.65 45.39 -32.62
CA VAL A 38 2.08 45.56 -31.27
C VAL A 38 0.72 44.88 -31.17
N GLN A 39 -0.15 45.08 -32.16
CA GLN A 39 -1.46 44.43 -32.20
C GLN A 39 -1.36 42.90 -32.35
N ASN A 40 -0.38 42.40 -33.11
CA ASN A 40 -0.15 40.95 -33.21
C ASN A 40 0.36 40.38 -31.88
N ALA A 41 1.28 41.09 -31.22
CA ALA A 41 1.80 40.71 -29.91
C ALA A 41 0.69 40.68 -28.83
N ASP A 42 -0.31 41.56 -28.90
CA ASP A 42 -1.45 41.54 -27.98
C ASP A 42 -2.31 40.28 -28.17
N VAL A 43 -2.56 39.85 -29.42
CA VAL A 43 -3.30 38.61 -29.72
C VAL A 43 -2.51 37.39 -29.26
N GLU A 44 -1.20 37.36 -29.54
CA GLU A 44 -0.30 36.27 -29.10
C GLU A 44 -0.20 36.17 -27.58
N ARG A 45 -0.13 37.31 -26.87
CA ARG A 45 -0.14 37.35 -25.41
C ARG A 45 -1.45 36.81 -24.84
N SER A 46 -2.59 37.22 -25.38
CA SER A 46 -3.90 36.71 -24.96
C SER A 46 -4.02 35.19 -25.17
N HIS A 47 -3.48 34.67 -26.26
CA HIS A 47 -3.40 33.22 -26.48
C HIS A 47 -2.50 32.53 -25.44
N SER A 48 -1.34 33.13 -25.10
CA SER A 48 -0.44 32.62 -24.07
C SER A 48 -1.09 32.58 -22.68
N GLU A 49 -1.82 33.63 -22.30
CA GLU A 49 -2.57 33.69 -21.04
C GLU A 49 -3.65 32.60 -21.00
N THR A 50 -4.39 32.42 -22.09
CA THR A 50 -5.37 31.33 -22.21
C THR A 50 -4.70 29.96 -22.03
N LEU A 51 -3.54 29.72 -22.63
CA LEU A 51 -2.81 28.46 -22.49
C LEU A 51 -2.34 28.20 -21.06
N ARG A 52 -1.88 29.24 -20.35
CA ARG A 52 -1.54 29.14 -18.92
C ARG A 52 -2.72 28.62 -18.11
N GLU A 53 -3.90 29.22 -18.28
CA GLU A 53 -5.13 28.79 -17.60
C GLU A 53 -5.53 27.36 -17.97
N ARG A 54 -5.41 26.97 -19.26
CA ARG A 54 -5.68 25.60 -19.70
C ARG A 54 -4.73 24.60 -19.07
N PHE A 55 -3.45 24.93 -18.94
CA PHE A 55 -2.48 24.03 -18.31
C PHE A 55 -2.68 23.91 -16.80
N GLN A 56 -3.08 24.99 -16.12
CA GLN A 56 -3.52 24.92 -14.72
C GLN A 56 -4.75 24.00 -14.56
N THR A 57 -5.71 24.10 -15.49
CA THR A 57 -6.87 23.20 -15.53
C THR A 57 -6.47 21.75 -15.80
N ILE A 58 -5.53 21.51 -16.71
CA ILE A 58 -4.99 20.17 -17.00
C ILE A 58 -4.30 19.59 -15.77
N ARG A 59 -3.45 20.38 -15.08
CA ARG A 59 -2.80 19.98 -13.83
C ARG A 59 -3.84 19.53 -12.80
N GLY A 60 -4.84 20.37 -12.53
CA GLY A 60 -5.94 20.04 -11.62
C GLY A 60 -6.64 18.75 -12.03
N SER A 61 -6.99 18.60 -13.31
CA SER A 61 -7.62 17.39 -13.85
C SER A 61 -6.76 16.14 -13.69
N VAL A 62 -5.44 16.22 -13.92
CA VAL A 62 -4.53 15.08 -13.74
C VAL A 62 -4.44 14.68 -12.27
N VAL A 63 -4.26 15.64 -11.37
CA VAL A 63 -4.21 15.42 -9.90
C VAL A 63 -5.53 14.81 -9.42
N ASP A 64 -6.66 15.43 -9.78
CA ASP A 64 -8.00 14.97 -9.42
C ASP A 64 -8.29 13.55 -9.92
N THR A 65 -7.93 13.27 -11.17
CA THR A 65 -8.11 11.94 -11.78
C THR A 65 -7.27 10.89 -11.06
N ALA A 66 -6.01 11.20 -10.76
CA ALA A 66 -5.12 10.30 -10.04
C ALA A 66 -5.62 10.01 -8.60
N ASN A 67 -6.34 10.94 -7.99
CA ASN A 67 -6.95 10.83 -6.66
C ASN A 67 -8.40 10.29 -6.68
N GLY A 68 -8.83 9.66 -7.79
CA GLY A 68 -10.12 8.95 -7.86
C GLY A 68 -11.33 9.81 -8.20
N ARG A 69 -11.14 11.08 -8.60
CA ARG A 69 -12.23 11.88 -9.19
C ARG A 69 -12.36 11.57 -10.69
N THR A 70 -13.51 11.91 -11.26
CA THR A 70 -13.79 11.64 -12.68
C THR A 70 -12.85 12.46 -13.58
N GLY A 71 -12.24 11.79 -14.56
CA GLY A 71 -11.39 12.43 -15.55
C GLY A 71 -12.16 13.40 -16.44
N ASN A 72 -11.56 14.54 -16.75
CA ASN A 72 -12.17 15.59 -17.54
C ASN A 72 -11.43 15.81 -18.86
N SER A 73 -12.18 16.24 -19.89
CA SER A 73 -11.61 16.71 -21.16
C SER A 73 -11.36 18.21 -21.09
N VAL A 74 -10.12 18.63 -21.39
CA VAL A 74 -9.76 20.06 -21.43
C VAL A 74 -9.50 20.48 -22.87
N THR A 75 -10.18 21.53 -23.32
CA THR A 75 -9.95 22.08 -24.67
C THR A 75 -8.75 23.00 -24.69
N VAL A 76 -7.77 22.69 -25.53
CA VAL A 76 -6.53 23.46 -25.69
C VAL A 76 -6.52 24.11 -27.08
N PRO A 77 -6.54 25.46 -27.19
CA PRO A 77 -6.33 26.12 -28.47
C PRO A 77 -4.87 25.95 -28.87
N LEU A 78 -4.60 25.18 -29.94
CA LEU A 78 -3.22 25.00 -30.40
C LEU A 78 -2.71 26.17 -31.24
N GLY A 79 -3.60 27.00 -31.75
CA GLY A 79 -3.22 28.21 -32.45
C GLY A 79 -4.44 29.11 -32.60
N PHE A 80 -4.25 30.20 -33.32
CA PHE A 80 -5.26 31.24 -33.50
C PHE A 80 -5.10 31.90 -34.87
N ARG A 81 -6.01 32.81 -35.22
CA ARG A 81 -5.91 33.63 -36.44
C ARG A 81 -5.80 35.09 -36.07
N TYR A 82 -4.89 35.80 -36.72
CA TYR A 82 -4.83 37.26 -36.61
C TYR A 82 -6.10 37.89 -37.19
N PRO A 83 -6.63 38.96 -36.57
CA PRO A 83 -7.75 39.72 -37.11
C PRO A 83 -7.48 40.18 -38.54
N SER A 84 -8.47 40.09 -39.43
CA SER A 84 -8.33 40.51 -40.83
C SER A 84 -8.09 42.01 -40.94
N ARG A 85 -7.12 42.42 -41.77
CA ARG A 85 -6.79 43.83 -42.02
C ARG A 85 -6.98 44.13 -43.51
N ALA A 86 -7.55 45.29 -43.85
CA ALA A 86 -7.89 45.62 -45.24
C ALA A 86 -6.67 45.93 -46.13
N LEU A 87 -5.71 46.71 -45.62
CA LEU A 87 -4.54 47.21 -46.38
C LEU A 87 -3.20 46.67 -45.85
N PHE A 88 -3.22 45.82 -44.83
CA PHE A 88 -2.04 45.39 -44.09
C PHE A 88 -1.90 43.86 -44.15
N LEU A 89 -0.66 43.38 -44.09
CA LEU A 89 -0.35 41.96 -44.12
C LEU A 89 -0.18 41.43 -42.70
N ASN A 90 -0.85 40.31 -42.42
CA ASN A 90 -0.59 39.51 -41.22
C ASN A 90 0.43 38.41 -41.56
N PRO A 91 1.23 37.98 -40.58
CA PRO A 91 2.03 36.77 -40.74
C PRO A 91 1.12 35.54 -40.89
N ALA A 92 1.74 34.40 -41.22
CA ALA A 92 1.03 33.14 -41.25
C ALA A 92 0.40 32.86 -39.86
N PRO A 93 -0.81 32.27 -39.78
CA PRO A 93 -1.38 31.86 -38.51
C PRO A 93 -0.41 30.91 -37.80
N PRO A 94 -0.14 31.12 -36.50
CA PRO A 94 0.82 30.29 -35.79
C PRO A 94 0.24 28.90 -35.53
N ASP A 95 1.08 27.88 -35.73
CA ASP A 95 0.77 26.48 -35.46
C ASP A 95 1.48 26.02 -34.18
N GLY A 96 0.73 25.87 -33.09
CA GLY A 96 1.29 25.29 -31.87
C GLY A 96 1.33 23.77 -31.90
N ARG A 97 2.18 23.21 -31.04
CA ARG A 97 2.35 21.77 -30.86
C ARG A 97 2.14 21.38 -29.40
N LEU A 98 1.26 20.41 -29.18
CA LEU A 98 1.01 19.79 -27.87
C LEU A 98 1.47 18.33 -27.89
N SER A 99 2.36 17.97 -26.98
CA SER A 99 2.89 16.61 -26.91
C SER A 99 3.26 16.14 -25.51
N THR A 100 3.08 14.85 -25.24
CA THR A 100 3.67 14.18 -24.07
C THR A 100 5.16 13.89 -24.29
N VAL A 101 5.97 14.04 -23.25
CA VAL A 101 7.42 13.77 -23.26
C VAL A 101 7.76 12.89 -22.05
N GLY A 102 8.58 11.86 -22.22
CA GLY A 102 9.01 10.96 -21.14
C GLY A 102 8.02 9.86 -20.73
N THR A 103 6.71 10.04 -20.97
CA THR A 103 5.60 9.16 -20.52
C THR A 103 5.66 7.69 -20.93
N ARG A 104 6.51 7.33 -21.91
CA ARG A 104 6.75 5.94 -22.37
C ARG A 104 8.16 5.43 -22.07
N ASN A 105 9.02 6.25 -21.50
CA ASN A 105 10.42 5.92 -21.28
C ASN A 105 10.58 5.37 -19.85
N ARG A 106 10.84 4.06 -19.72
CA ARG A 106 10.93 3.39 -18.40
C ARG A 106 11.92 4.05 -17.40
N PRO A 107 13.10 4.58 -17.82
CA PRO A 107 13.99 5.34 -16.96
C PRO A 107 13.42 6.67 -16.45
N VAL A 108 12.36 7.22 -17.07
CA VAL A 108 11.67 8.43 -16.60
C VAL A 108 10.56 7.97 -15.64
N ALA A 109 10.97 7.70 -14.40
CA ALA A 109 10.09 7.18 -13.38
C ALA A 109 10.31 7.90 -12.04
N VAL A 110 9.22 8.10 -11.31
CA VAL A 110 9.29 8.46 -9.90
C VAL A 110 9.77 7.23 -9.13
N ARG A 111 10.79 7.39 -8.29
CA ARG A 111 11.31 6.34 -7.42
C ARG A 111 10.92 6.64 -5.98
N ILE A 112 10.33 5.67 -5.30
CA ILE A 112 10.04 5.74 -3.87
C ILE A 112 10.97 4.73 -3.18
N ASP A 113 11.72 5.18 -2.19
CA ASP A 113 12.73 4.38 -1.49
C ASP A 113 12.45 4.38 0.02
N ASN A 114 12.63 3.21 0.65
CA ASN A 114 12.47 3.02 2.10
C ASN A 114 11.07 3.42 2.65
N ALA A 115 10.03 3.28 1.81
CA ALA A 115 8.63 3.32 2.24
C ALA A 115 8.21 1.94 2.75
N SER A 116 7.76 1.89 4.01
CA SER A 116 7.26 0.67 4.63
C SER A 116 5.84 0.85 5.15
N ALA A 117 4.96 -0.10 4.87
CA ALA A 117 3.61 -0.17 5.46
C ALA A 117 3.56 -1.23 6.56
N THR A 118 2.55 -1.16 7.42
CA THR A 118 2.21 -2.22 8.40
C THR A 118 1.07 -3.11 7.85
N GLY A 119 0.87 -4.28 8.46
CA GLY A 119 -0.14 -5.26 8.02
C GLY A 119 0.16 -5.86 6.64
N GLU A 120 -0.88 -6.36 5.96
CA GLU A 120 -0.79 -7.06 4.67
C GLU A 120 -0.08 -6.26 3.56
N ALA A 121 -0.20 -4.93 3.57
CA ALA A 121 0.50 -4.08 2.61
C ALA A 121 2.02 -4.06 2.82
N GLY A 122 2.49 -4.46 4.00
CA GLY A 122 3.90 -4.49 4.40
C GLY A 122 4.77 -5.46 3.60
N ASP A 123 4.20 -6.53 3.06
CA ASP A 123 4.94 -7.48 2.21
C ASP A 123 5.40 -6.84 0.89
N VAL A 124 4.56 -5.95 0.35
CA VAL A 124 4.83 -5.22 -0.89
C VAL A 124 5.56 -3.92 -0.61
N TRP A 125 5.15 -3.22 0.43
CA TRP A 125 5.80 -2.00 0.93
C TRP A 125 6.66 -2.35 2.13
N ASN A 126 7.79 -3.02 1.84
CA ASN A 126 8.75 -3.50 2.84
C ASN A 126 10.01 -2.62 2.96
N GLY A 127 10.01 -1.45 2.34
CA GLY A 127 11.18 -0.56 2.21
C GLY A 127 11.99 -0.74 0.92
N THR A 128 11.74 -1.79 0.12
CA THR A 128 12.42 -1.99 -1.17
C THR A 128 12.04 -0.86 -2.16
N PRO A 129 12.99 -0.31 -2.93
CA PRO A 129 12.70 0.77 -3.85
C PRO A 129 11.73 0.38 -4.98
N ARG A 130 10.74 1.24 -5.24
CA ARG A 130 9.73 1.04 -6.30
C ARG A 130 9.76 2.20 -7.30
N ASN A 131 9.55 1.90 -8.58
CA ASN A 131 9.59 2.89 -9.66
C ASN A 131 8.24 2.98 -10.38
N PHE A 132 7.80 4.20 -10.72
CA PHE A 132 6.54 4.50 -11.40
C PHE A 132 6.78 5.41 -12.59
N THR A 133 6.63 4.89 -13.81
CA THR A 133 6.85 5.69 -15.04
C THR A 133 5.91 6.89 -15.10
N THR A 134 6.47 8.04 -15.47
CA THR A 134 5.73 9.30 -15.60
C THR A 134 6.28 10.12 -16.77
N GLY A 135 5.78 11.33 -16.96
CA GLY A 135 6.32 12.28 -17.91
C GLY A 135 5.66 13.65 -17.81
N SER A 136 5.91 14.47 -18.82
CA SER A 136 5.38 15.83 -18.92
C SER A 136 4.45 15.98 -20.12
N LEU A 137 3.58 16.99 -20.04
CA LEU A 137 2.82 17.50 -21.18
C LEU A 137 3.43 18.85 -21.55
N VAL A 138 3.83 19.00 -22.82
CA VAL A 138 4.52 20.20 -23.31
C VAL A 138 3.75 20.81 -24.45
N TYR A 139 3.41 22.10 -24.31
CA TYR A 139 2.95 22.94 -25.41
C TYR A 139 4.07 23.87 -25.88
N ARG A 140 4.29 23.95 -27.19
CA ARG A 140 5.22 24.88 -27.83
C ARG A 140 4.44 25.80 -28.78
N PRO A 141 4.41 27.13 -28.54
CA PRO A 141 3.89 28.09 -29.50
C PRO A 141 4.86 28.33 -30.65
N ASP A 142 4.34 28.93 -31.71
CA ASP A 142 5.09 29.45 -32.86
C ASP A 142 4.81 30.96 -33.02
N TYR A 143 5.08 31.73 -31.96
CA TYR A 143 4.78 33.17 -31.89
C TYR A 143 5.82 34.00 -32.65
N GLU A 144 5.36 35.02 -33.36
CA GLU A 144 6.19 35.87 -34.24
C GLU A 144 6.44 37.27 -33.66
N ALA A 145 5.46 37.84 -32.95
CA ALA A 145 5.51 39.22 -32.46
C ALA A 145 5.64 39.33 -30.94
N TYR A 146 5.25 38.30 -30.19
CA TYR A 146 5.30 38.23 -28.75
C TYR A 146 6.48 37.38 -28.28
N SER A 147 7.41 38.01 -27.55
CA SER A 147 8.51 37.35 -26.85
C SER A 147 8.02 36.68 -25.57
N GLY A 148 7.09 35.74 -25.72
CA GLY A 148 6.48 34.95 -24.63
C GLY A 148 7.33 33.75 -24.22
N PRO A 149 6.73 32.82 -23.46
CA PRO A 149 7.38 31.56 -23.14
C PRO A 149 7.58 30.70 -24.40
N GLN A 150 8.76 30.09 -24.52
CA GLN A 150 9.09 29.09 -25.56
C GLN A 150 8.32 27.79 -25.37
N SER A 151 7.87 27.49 -24.15
CA SER A 151 6.94 26.39 -23.88
C SER A 151 6.17 26.58 -22.58
N VAL A 152 4.97 26.01 -22.53
CA VAL A 152 4.19 25.81 -21.30
C VAL A 152 4.21 24.31 -20.99
N VAL A 153 4.60 23.94 -19.78
CA VAL A 153 4.88 22.56 -19.40
C VAL A 153 4.12 22.20 -18.14
N TYR A 154 3.37 21.10 -18.17
CA TYR A 154 2.97 20.37 -16.97
C TYR A 154 4.00 19.25 -16.73
N GLU A 155 4.59 19.22 -15.55
CA GLU A 155 5.58 18.21 -15.16
C GLU A 155 5.45 17.89 -13.67
N ASN A 156 5.37 16.60 -13.34
CA ASN A 156 5.10 16.10 -11.99
C ASN A 156 3.81 16.75 -11.40
N THR A 157 3.94 17.76 -10.55
CA THR A 157 2.80 18.50 -9.95
C THR A 157 2.83 20.00 -10.25
N LEU A 158 3.70 20.44 -11.16
CA LEU A 158 3.91 21.85 -11.47
C LEU A 158 3.47 22.16 -12.90
N VAL A 159 2.93 23.36 -13.09
CA VAL A 159 2.88 24.01 -14.39
C VAL A 159 3.93 25.11 -14.39
N VAL A 160 4.76 25.11 -15.43
CA VAL A 160 5.79 26.13 -15.63
C VAL A 160 5.71 26.72 -17.03
N GLU A 161 6.19 27.95 -17.14
CA GLU A 161 6.48 28.62 -18.39
C GLU A 161 8.00 28.72 -18.56
N ARG A 162 8.52 28.15 -19.65
CA ARG A 162 9.94 28.20 -19.99
C ARG A 162 10.19 29.30 -21.00
N TYR A 163 11.00 30.27 -20.61
CA TYR A 163 11.56 31.31 -21.45
C TYR A 163 12.98 30.93 -21.86
N GLU A 164 13.60 31.72 -22.74
CA GLU A 164 14.96 31.48 -23.19
C GLU A 164 15.98 31.38 -22.05
N ASN A 165 15.82 32.21 -21.00
CA ASN A 165 16.78 32.32 -19.89
C ASN A 165 16.13 32.17 -18.51
N ALA A 166 14.87 31.72 -18.43
CA ALA A 166 14.14 31.62 -17.16
C ALA A 166 13.07 30.53 -17.21
N THR A 167 12.81 29.90 -16.07
CA THR A 167 11.65 29.02 -15.88
C THR A 167 10.82 29.59 -14.74
N ILE A 168 9.55 29.89 -15.01
CA ILE A 168 8.63 30.49 -14.06
C ILE A 168 7.56 29.46 -13.71
N ALA A 169 7.47 29.09 -12.43
CA ALA A 169 6.34 28.30 -11.95
C ALA A 169 5.08 29.16 -11.91
N VAL A 170 3.99 28.64 -12.48
CA VAL A 170 2.68 29.32 -12.50
C VAL A 170 1.66 28.65 -11.57
N THR A 171 2.08 27.61 -10.86
CA THR A 171 1.33 26.91 -9.81
C THR A 171 2.29 26.52 -8.70
N ASP A 172 1.77 26.41 -7.48
CA ASP A 172 2.47 25.75 -6.38
C ASP A 172 2.59 24.24 -6.64
N GLN A 173 3.48 23.57 -5.91
CA GLN A 173 3.59 22.11 -5.95
C GLN A 173 2.49 21.45 -5.12
N THR A 174 2.11 20.21 -5.46
CA THR A 174 1.20 19.36 -4.65
C THR A 174 1.78 17.96 -4.49
N LEU A 175 3.10 17.84 -4.58
CA LEU A 175 3.84 16.60 -4.33
C LEU A 175 3.86 16.29 -2.83
N VAL A 176 4.01 17.33 -2.01
CA VAL A 176 4.04 17.25 -0.54
C VAL A 176 3.12 18.32 0.03
N ASP A 177 2.30 17.95 0.99
CA ASP A 177 1.48 18.85 1.82
C ASP A 177 1.52 18.30 3.26
N GLY A 178 2.45 18.81 4.07
CA GLY A 178 2.73 18.29 5.39
C GLY A 178 3.11 16.80 5.35
N ARG A 179 2.23 15.93 5.88
CA ARG A 179 2.42 14.47 5.88
C ARG A 179 1.81 13.75 4.68
N GLU A 180 1.11 14.45 3.80
CA GLU A 180 0.57 13.86 2.57
C GLU A 180 1.59 13.92 1.43
N ILE A 181 1.86 12.76 0.82
CA ILE A 181 2.73 12.62 -0.35
C ILE A 181 1.86 12.22 -1.53
N SER A 182 1.66 13.11 -2.50
CA SER A 182 0.74 12.91 -3.61
C SER A 182 1.49 12.84 -4.94
N ILE A 183 1.50 11.67 -5.56
CA ILE A 183 2.28 11.36 -6.77
C ILE A 183 1.32 11.03 -7.92
N PRO A 184 0.82 12.05 -8.64
CA PRO A 184 0.04 11.85 -9.84
C PRO A 184 0.97 11.60 -11.04
N THR A 185 1.08 10.34 -11.44
CA THR A 185 1.87 9.99 -12.64
C THR A 185 1.08 10.22 -13.93
N LEU A 186 1.77 10.68 -14.98
CA LEU A 186 1.18 10.90 -16.29
C LEU A 186 1.66 9.86 -17.30
N GLY A 187 0.73 9.22 -17.98
CA GLY A 187 0.98 8.23 -19.02
C GLY A 187 0.28 8.51 -20.35
N GLY A 188 0.62 7.69 -21.36
CA GLY A 188 0.05 7.79 -22.70
C GLY A 188 0.87 8.64 -23.67
N ASP A 189 0.36 8.81 -24.87
CA ASP A 189 1.00 9.52 -25.98
C ASP A 189 0.03 10.45 -26.67
N LEU A 190 0.25 11.74 -26.42
CA LEU A 190 -0.41 12.79 -27.14
C LEU A 190 0.60 13.44 -28.08
N ARG A 191 0.22 13.57 -29.35
CA ARG A 191 0.91 14.40 -30.34
C ARG A 191 -0.13 15.09 -31.20
N ARG A 192 -0.23 16.41 -31.07
CA ARG A 192 -1.14 17.26 -31.86
C ARG A 192 -0.40 18.51 -32.29
N GLN A 193 -0.68 18.97 -33.50
CA GLN A 193 -0.13 20.19 -34.07
C GLN A 193 -1.17 20.84 -34.97
N GLY A 194 -1.17 22.17 -34.99
CA GLY A 194 -1.92 22.99 -35.95
C GLY A 194 -2.64 24.16 -35.31
N ALA A 195 -3.36 24.94 -36.10
CA ALA A 195 -4.06 26.14 -35.64
C ALA A 195 -5.47 25.93 -35.05
N ARG A 196 -5.87 24.70 -34.70
CA ARG A 196 -7.23 24.38 -34.20
C ARG A 196 -7.21 23.99 -32.73
N THR A 197 -8.33 24.18 -32.04
CA THR A 197 -8.54 23.64 -30.70
C THR A 197 -8.59 22.11 -30.71
N VAL A 198 -7.91 21.49 -29.75
CA VAL A 198 -7.93 20.03 -29.54
C VAL A 198 -8.41 19.71 -28.14
N ALA A 199 -9.05 18.55 -27.99
CA ALA A 199 -9.40 17.99 -26.69
C ALA A 199 -8.19 17.22 -26.12
N ALA A 200 -7.82 17.56 -24.90
CA ALA A 200 -6.92 16.80 -24.05
C ALA A 200 -7.77 15.94 -23.11
N ASP A 201 -8.06 14.71 -23.52
CA ASP A 201 -8.86 13.78 -22.74
C ASP A 201 -8.00 13.11 -21.66
N ILE A 202 -8.22 13.47 -20.39
CA ILE A 202 -7.57 12.84 -19.25
C ILE A 202 -8.44 11.68 -18.74
N ARG A 203 -7.81 10.51 -18.55
CA ARG A 203 -8.48 9.26 -18.18
C ARG A 203 -7.87 8.68 -16.92
N ALA A 204 -8.71 8.14 -16.04
CA ALA A 204 -8.28 7.34 -14.91
C ALA A 204 -7.64 6.03 -15.41
N VAL A 205 -6.47 5.69 -14.88
CA VAL A 205 -5.78 4.42 -15.17
C VAL A 205 -5.57 3.65 -13.88
N SER A 206 -5.11 4.35 -12.85
CA SER A 206 -5.00 3.86 -11.48
C SER A 206 -5.34 5.00 -10.54
N VAL A 207 -6.23 4.75 -9.58
CA VAL A 207 -6.88 5.81 -8.79
C VAL A 207 -6.72 5.59 -7.30
N SER A 208 -6.07 6.54 -6.63
CA SER A 208 -5.89 6.52 -5.18
C SER A 208 -7.15 7.00 -4.47
N THR A 209 -8.07 6.06 -4.24
CA THR A 209 -9.30 6.30 -3.47
C THR A 209 -9.02 6.40 -1.97
N ARG A 210 -7.95 5.73 -1.50
CA ARG A 210 -7.49 5.75 -0.11
C ARG A 210 -5.96 5.91 -0.07
N PRO A 211 -5.40 6.75 0.82
CA PRO A 211 -3.96 6.85 0.99
C PRO A 211 -3.41 5.61 1.70
N LEU A 212 -2.19 5.23 1.37
CA LEU A 212 -1.41 4.21 2.07
C LEU A 212 -0.60 4.87 3.19
N THR A 213 -0.75 4.41 4.43
CA THR A 213 0.11 4.86 5.52
C THR A 213 1.48 4.19 5.39
N VAL A 214 2.53 5.00 5.22
CA VAL A 214 3.92 4.52 5.14
C VAL A 214 4.81 5.22 6.15
N SER A 215 5.78 4.50 6.69
CA SER A 215 6.86 5.02 7.53
C SER A 215 8.22 4.61 6.98
N ASN A 216 9.28 5.12 7.59
CA ASN A 216 10.65 4.80 7.21
C ASN A 216 11.14 3.54 7.96
N ARG A 217 11.76 2.56 7.26
CA ARG A 217 12.19 1.29 7.88
C ARG A 217 13.58 1.35 8.50
N SER A 218 14.61 1.53 7.66
CA SER A 218 16.02 1.50 8.08
C SER A 218 16.79 2.77 7.72
N GLY A 219 16.31 3.52 6.72
CA GLY A 219 16.82 4.83 6.31
C GLY A 219 15.76 5.94 6.43
N PRO A 220 15.97 7.12 5.82
CA PRO A 220 14.90 8.08 5.57
C PRO A 220 14.02 7.63 4.41
N LEU A 221 12.71 7.90 4.49
CA LEU A 221 11.81 7.79 3.33
C LEU A 221 12.25 8.82 2.28
N THR A 222 12.37 8.41 1.01
CA THR A 222 12.70 9.34 -0.07
C THR A 222 11.81 9.16 -1.30
N VAL A 223 11.50 10.27 -1.94
CA VAL A 223 10.80 10.30 -3.24
C VAL A 223 11.69 11.05 -4.24
N THR A 224 12.14 10.34 -5.27
CA THR A 224 12.91 10.91 -6.37
C THR A 224 12.03 11.10 -7.60
N VAL A 225 11.87 12.35 -8.05
CA VAL A 225 11.13 12.69 -9.27
C VAL A 225 12.07 13.04 -10.42
N PRO A 226 11.81 12.53 -11.64
CA PRO A 226 12.54 12.97 -12.83
C PRO A 226 12.06 14.36 -13.23
N THR A 227 13.00 15.28 -13.51
CA THR A 227 12.68 16.67 -13.78
C THR A 227 13.55 17.28 -14.87
N GLN A 228 12.96 18.12 -15.72
CA GLN A 228 13.69 19.03 -16.63
C GLN A 228 13.71 20.46 -16.09
N LEU A 229 13.05 20.71 -14.96
CA LEU A 229 13.10 21.99 -14.26
C LEU A 229 14.44 22.16 -13.54
N PRO A 230 14.98 23.40 -13.49
CA PRO A 230 16.21 23.68 -12.75
C PRO A 230 16.00 23.55 -11.24
N GLU A 231 17.09 23.35 -10.50
CA GLU A 231 17.09 23.21 -9.04
C GLU A 231 16.35 24.35 -8.34
N SER A 232 16.60 25.60 -8.76
CA SER A 232 15.99 26.79 -8.16
C SER A 232 14.46 26.74 -8.17
N THR A 233 13.85 26.21 -9.23
CA THR A 233 12.38 26.09 -9.31
C THR A 233 11.84 25.14 -8.24
N TRP A 234 12.56 24.06 -7.94
CA TRP A 234 12.16 23.11 -6.89
C TRP A 234 12.47 23.62 -5.49
N THR A 235 13.60 24.31 -5.29
CA THR A 235 13.93 24.96 -4.03
C THR A 235 12.85 25.97 -3.64
N ASP A 236 12.40 26.79 -4.59
CA ASP A 236 11.34 27.78 -4.34
C ASP A 236 9.99 27.08 -4.10
N ALA A 237 9.64 26.07 -4.90
CA ALA A 237 8.36 25.38 -4.79
C ALA A 237 8.17 24.55 -3.50
N LEU A 238 9.26 24.01 -2.93
CA LEU A 238 9.23 23.19 -1.70
C LEU A 238 9.64 23.98 -0.44
N ALA A 239 9.89 25.29 -0.56
CA ALA A 239 10.42 26.10 0.55
C ALA A 239 9.55 26.05 1.82
N ASP A 240 8.23 25.97 1.65
CA ASP A 240 7.27 25.93 2.76
C ASP A 240 7.16 24.56 3.42
N GLU A 241 7.64 23.49 2.77
CA GLU A 241 7.62 22.10 3.29
C GLU A 241 8.93 21.71 3.99
N ILE A 242 10.00 22.48 3.76
CA ILE A 242 11.34 22.14 4.25
C ILE A 242 11.49 22.51 5.73
N ASP A 243 11.82 21.50 6.54
CA ASP A 243 12.29 21.63 7.91
C ASP A 243 13.72 21.08 8.06
N THR A 244 14.67 22.01 8.06
CA THR A 244 16.09 21.64 8.27
C THR A 244 16.42 21.30 9.72
N THR A 245 15.56 21.69 10.67
CA THR A 245 15.78 21.55 12.11
C THR A 245 15.14 20.29 12.69
N GLY A 246 14.02 19.82 12.15
CA GLY A 246 13.22 18.76 12.75
C GLY A 246 12.46 19.26 13.96
N ASP A 247 11.88 20.45 13.84
CA ASP A 247 11.09 21.08 14.88
C ASP A 247 9.69 20.44 14.91
N PRO A 248 9.38 19.66 15.97
CA PRO A 248 8.12 18.92 16.06
C PRO A 248 6.88 19.82 16.23
N THR A 249 7.06 21.14 16.33
CA THR A 249 5.98 22.11 16.54
C THR A 249 5.44 22.73 15.25
N ASN A 250 6.10 22.49 14.10
CA ASN A 250 5.63 22.93 12.80
C ASN A 250 4.93 21.79 12.03
N ASP A 251 4.38 22.11 10.87
CA ASP A 251 3.69 21.16 10.00
C ASP A 251 4.50 20.85 8.72
N ARG A 252 5.83 20.84 8.83
CA ARG A 252 6.78 20.67 7.72
C ARG A 252 7.54 19.37 7.88
N TYR A 253 7.50 18.50 6.88
CA TYR A 253 8.06 17.15 6.99
C TYR A 253 9.09 16.79 5.92
N VAL A 254 9.61 17.78 5.19
CA VAL A 254 10.74 17.58 4.26
C VAL A 254 12.04 17.97 4.95
N ARG A 255 12.89 17.00 5.25
CA ARG A 255 14.20 17.25 5.87
C ARG A 255 15.17 17.98 4.95
N SER A 256 15.20 17.59 3.68
CA SER A 256 16.08 18.19 2.66
C SER A 256 15.65 17.79 1.26
N ILE A 257 16.10 18.57 0.26
CA ILE A 257 16.05 18.18 -1.15
C ILE A 257 17.48 17.94 -1.67
N ARG A 258 17.65 17.00 -2.59
CA ARG A 258 18.91 16.73 -3.28
C ARG A 258 18.66 16.77 -4.78
N TYR A 259 19.34 17.69 -5.47
CA TYR A 259 19.25 17.82 -6.92
C TYR A 259 20.51 17.26 -7.58
N GLN A 260 20.31 16.40 -8.57
CA GLN A 260 21.40 15.90 -9.41
C GLN A 260 21.08 16.23 -10.87
N ALA A 261 21.92 17.10 -11.45
CA ALA A 261 21.80 17.50 -12.85
C ALA A 261 22.02 16.29 -13.78
N GLY A 262 21.20 16.20 -14.82
CA GLY A 262 21.31 15.15 -15.83
C GLY A 262 20.70 15.57 -17.16
N GLU A 263 21.03 14.82 -18.21
CA GLU A 263 20.57 15.05 -19.57
C GLU A 263 19.92 13.77 -20.12
N PRO A 264 18.67 13.80 -20.63
CA PRO A 264 17.76 14.96 -20.75
C PRO A 264 16.91 15.23 -19.51
N TYR A 265 17.12 14.50 -18.41
CA TYR A 265 16.42 14.68 -17.13
C TYR A 265 17.42 14.72 -15.99
N SER A 266 17.21 15.67 -15.08
CA SER A 266 17.77 15.69 -13.74
C SER A 266 16.90 14.85 -12.80
N SER A 267 17.43 14.54 -11.62
CA SER A 267 16.68 13.89 -10.54
C SER A 267 16.62 14.78 -9.31
N LEU A 268 15.41 15.06 -8.83
CA LEU A 268 15.16 15.71 -7.54
C LEU A 268 14.75 14.65 -6.53
N THR A 269 15.52 14.49 -5.46
CA THR A 269 15.17 13.60 -4.34
C THR A 269 14.69 14.43 -3.17
N VAL A 270 13.45 14.22 -2.75
CA VAL A 270 12.85 14.78 -1.54
C VAL A 270 13.11 13.78 -0.42
N VAL A 271 13.76 14.23 0.66
CA VAL A 271 14.08 13.41 1.84
C VAL A 271 13.14 13.83 2.96
N PHE A 272 12.34 12.88 3.44
CA PHE A 272 11.35 13.11 4.48
C PHE A 272 11.94 12.94 5.87
N GLU A 273 11.29 13.51 6.88
CA GLU A 273 11.70 13.36 8.28
C GLU A 273 11.57 11.92 8.78
N PRO A 274 12.51 11.45 9.62
CA PRO A 274 12.41 10.13 10.24
C PRO A 274 11.35 10.11 11.35
N ASN A 275 10.92 8.91 11.75
CA ASN A 275 9.99 8.68 12.86
C ASN A 275 8.61 9.34 12.66
N ALA A 276 8.22 9.58 11.41
CA ALA A 276 6.90 10.07 11.04
C ALA A 276 6.22 9.06 10.10
N ALA A 277 4.89 9.01 10.18
CA ALA A 277 4.05 8.28 9.24
C ALA A 277 3.47 9.27 8.21
N TYR A 278 3.48 8.86 6.95
CA TYR A 278 3.06 9.65 5.80
C TYR A 278 1.86 9.00 5.11
N ALA A 279 0.95 9.83 4.61
CA ALA A 279 -0.15 9.40 3.77
C ALA A 279 0.32 9.42 2.30
N LEU A 280 0.68 8.26 1.76
CA LEU A 280 1.12 8.11 0.37
C LEU A 280 -0.10 7.92 -0.55
N ARG A 281 -0.32 8.87 -1.44
CA ARG A 281 -1.25 8.77 -2.57
C ARG A 281 -0.47 8.62 -3.85
N LEU A 282 -0.69 7.50 -4.53
CA LEU A 282 0.01 7.19 -5.76
C LEU A 282 -1.03 6.86 -6.81
N GLY A 283 -1.06 7.62 -7.90
CA GLY A 283 -2.08 7.46 -8.93
C GLY A 283 -1.52 7.62 -10.34
N ARG A 284 -2.33 7.25 -11.33
CA ARG A 284 -1.97 7.38 -12.74
C ARG A 284 -3.13 7.90 -13.57
N ALA A 285 -2.86 9.03 -14.21
CA ALA A 285 -3.71 9.57 -15.26
C ALA A 285 -3.12 9.26 -16.65
N GLY A 286 -3.98 9.00 -17.62
CA GLY A 286 -3.60 8.74 -19.00
C GLY A 286 -4.11 9.83 -19.94
N ILE A 287 -3.31 10.20 -20.94
CA ILE A 287 -3.71 11.14 -22.00
C ILE A 287 -3.31 10.62 -23.39
N GLY A 288 -4.17 10.82 -24.38
CA GLY A 288 -3.91 10.43 -25.77
C GLY A 288 -3.94 8.91 -26.02
N ALA A 289 -3.13 8.44 -26.97
CA ALA A 289 -3.02 7.02 -27.30
C ALA A 289 -2.30 6.25 -26.20
N ASN A 290 -2.67 4.99 -25.96
CA ASN A 290 -2.14 4.17 -24.86
C ASN A 290 -2.35 4.80 -23.47
N ALA A 291 -3.30 5.72 -23.32
CA ALA A 291 -3.65 6.34 -22.05
C ALA A 291 -3.97 5.28 -20.99
N SER A 292 -4.73 4.26 -21.34
CA SER A 292 -5.18 3.19 -20.44
C SER A 292 -4.13 2.12 -20.13
N VAL A 293 -2.93 2.19 -20.71
CA VAL A 293 -1.87 1.20 -20.42
C VAL A 293 -1.27 1.51 -19.06
N PRO A 294 -1.30 0.61 -18.06
CA PRO A 294 -0.69 0.84 -16.75
C PRO A 294 0.80 1.20 -16.85
N GLY A 295 1.28 2.08 -15.97
CA GLY A 295 2.70 2.43 -15.87
C GLY A 295 3.41 1.37 -15.03
N ASN A 296 4.37 0.67 -15.63
CA ASN A 296 5.00 -0.54 -15.08
C ASN A 296 4.08 -1.76 -14.90
N GLU A 297 4.60 -2.91 -15.32
CA GLU A 297 4.05 -4.26 -15.15
C GLU A 297 4.28 -4.76 -13.70
N GLY A 298 4.11 -3.87 -12.71
CA GLY A 298 4.29 -4.21 -11.31
C GLY A 298 3.33 -5.32 -10.89
N ARG A 299 3.80 -6.21 -10.02
CA ARG A 299 3.00 -7.32 -9.49
C ARG A 299 1.74 -6.72 -8.85
N ARG A 300 0.58 -7.13 -9.37
CA ARG A 300 -0.67 -7.00 -8.63
C ARG A 300 -0.53 -7.89 -7.40
N TYR A 301 -1.13 -7.46 -6.31
CA TYR A 301 -1.14 -8.23 -5.08
C TYR A 301 -2.53 -8.19 -4.51
N VAL A 302 -2.76 -9.06 -3.55
CA VAL A 302 -4.03 -9.18 -2.85
C VAL A 302 -3.74 -8.83 -1.40
N VAL A 303 -4.60 -8.05 -0.79
CA VAL A 303 -4.58 -7.84 0.66
C VAL A 303 -5.86 -8.40 1.26
N GLY A 304 -5.78 -8.97 2.46
CA GLY A 304 -6.97 -9.25 3.24
C GLY A 304 -7.70 -7.94 3.54
N VAL A 305 -8.98 -7.86 3.18
CA VAL A 305 -9.86 -6.84 3.73
C VAL A 305 -10.28 -7.37 5.10
N PRO A 306 -10.09 -6.60 6.19
CA PRO A 306 -10.68 -6.97 7.45
C PRO A 306 -12.19 -7.02 7.22
N ALA A 307 -12.76 -8.22 7.13
CA ALA A 307 -14.20 -8.37 7.19
C ALA A 307 -14.64 -7.70 8.51
N ASN A 308 -15.79 -7.04 8.49
CA ASN A 308 -16.50 -6.68 9.72
C ASN A 308 -16.45 -7.93 10.59
N ARG A 309 -15.68 -7.90 11.70
CA ARG A 309 -15.37 -9.05 12.56
C ARG A 309 -16.63 -9.90 12.71
N THR A 310 -16.73 -10.93 11.92
CA THR A 310 -17.74 -11.97 12.06
C THR A 310 -16.91 -13.09 12.61
N ASP A 311 -17.02 -13.26 13.92
CA ASP A 311 -16.37 -14.29 14.72
C ASP A 311 -16.40 -15.61 13.95
N ALA A 312 -15.30 -15.92 13.29
CA ALA A 312 -15.13 -17.19 12.62
C ALA A 312 -14.84 -18.21 13.72
N ARG A 313 -15.86 -18.97 14.10
CA ARG A 313 -15.74 -20.08 15.05
C ARG A 313 -14.98 -21.23 14.39
N VAL A 314 -14.30 -22.03 15.19
CA VAL A 314 -13.77 -23.34 14.76
C VAL A 314 -14.92 -24.17 14.15
N GLY A 315 -14.70 -24.77 12.98
CA GLY A 315 -15.72 -25.54 12.25
C GLY A 315 -16.75 -24.72 11.47
N SER A 316 -16.67 -23.39 11.48
CA SER A 316 -17.58 -22.52 10.72
C SER A 316 -16.97 -22.03 9.41
N ASN A 317 -17.81 -21.83 8.39
CA ASN A 317 -17.39 -21.24 7.12
C ASN A 317 -17.13 -19.75 7.30
N ALA A 318 -15.87 -19.35 7.35
CA ALA A 318 -15.46 -17.94 7.34
C ALA A 318 -15.37 -17.42 5.90
N THR A 319 -15.80 -16.18 5.68
CA THR A 319 -15.55 -15.47 4.41
C THR A 319 -14.48 -14.42 4.63
N ILE A 320 -13.24 -14.67 4.19
CA ILE A 320 -12.23 -13.64 4.06
C ILE A 320 -12.48 -12.92 2.75
N GLU A 321 -12.72 -11.62 2.85
CA GLU A 321 -12.78 -10.75 1.69
C GLU A 321 -11.36 -10.32 1.34
N PHE A 322 -11.00 -10.48 0.08
CA PHE A 322 -9.70 -10.13 -0.44
C PHE A 322 -9.85 -8.96 -1.42
N GLU A 323 -9.00 -7.95 -1.28
CA GLU A 323 -8.95 -6.83 -2.21
C GLU A 323 -7.73 -6.93 -3.11
N GLY A 324 -7.99 -7.05 -4.40
CA GLY A 324 -6.97 -6.88 -5.42
C GLY A 324 -6.43 -5.47 -5.48
N ARG A 325 -5.11 -5.35 -5.47
CA ARG A 325 -4.41 -4.07 -5.63
C ARG A 325 -3.51 -4.10 -6.86
N ASP A 326 -3.51 -3.00 -7.58
CA ASP A 326 -2.59 -2.78 -8.69
C ASP A 326 -1.20 -2.37 -8.20
N ALA A 327 -0.27 -2.16 -9.13
CA ALA A 327 1.10 -1.77 -8.80
C ALA A 327 1.21 -0.46 -8.02
N TYR A 328 0.20 0.41 -8.11
CA TYR A 328 0.12 1.72 -7.47
C TYR A 328 -0.55 1.64 -6.07
N ASP A 329 -0.83 0.42 -5.56
CA ASP A 329 -1.57 0.15 -4.33
C ASP A 329 -3.06 0.54 -4.38
N ASN A 330 -3.62 0.67 -5.59
CA ASN A 330 -5.02 1.05 -5.76
C ASN A 330 -5.91 -0.15 -6.04
N PRO A 331 -7.20 -0.13 -5.60
CA PRO A 331 -8.12 -1.23 -5.89
C PRO A 331 -8.20 -1.55 -7.39
N ALA A 332 -7.95 -2.80 -7.75
CA ALA A 332 -8.04 -3.30 -9.11
C ALA A 332 -9.43 -3.88 -9.36
N ALA A 333 -10.08 -3.46 -10.44
CA ALA A 333 -11.45 -3.90 -10.77
C ALA A 333 -11.54 -5.39 -11.15
N ASP A 334 -10.45 -5.97 -11.66
CA ASP A 334 -10.41 -7.37 -12.13
C ASP A 334 -9.21 -8.10 -11.51
N VAL A 335 -9.49 -8.96 -10.53
CA VAL A 335 -8.55 -10.01 -10.08
C VAL A 335 -9.10 -11.34 -10.54
N THR A 336 -8.37 -12.00 -11.43
CA THR A 336 -8.51 -13.43 -11.67
C THR A 336 -7.35 -14.12 -10.97
N ILE A 337 -7.65 -14.89 -9.95
CA ILE A 337 -6.70 -15.81 -9.33
C ILE A 337 -6.74 -17.07 -10.20
N ASP A 338 -5.62 -17.40 -10.82
CA ASP A 338 -5.44 -18.65 -11.55
C ASP A 338 -4.91 -19.69 -10.55
N ASP A 339 -5.75 -20.63 -10.16
CA ASP A 339 -5.40 -21.75 -9.29
C ASP A 339 -4.87 -22.96 -10.09
N GLY A 340 -4.76 -22.83 -11.41
CA GLY A 340 -4.33 -23.90 -12.32
C GLY A 340 -5.47 -24.69 -12.97
N ASP A 341 -6.74 -24.35 -12.73
CA ASP A 341 -7.88 -24.96 -13.43
C ASP A 341 -8.41 -24.06 -14.58
N VAL A 342 -8.86 -24.70 -15.68
CA VAL A 342 -9.28 -24.02 -16.93
C VAL A 342 -10.73 -23.49 -16.89
N ALA A 343 -11.43 -23.65 -15.77
CA ALA A 343 -12.77 -23.11 -15.54
C ALA A 343 -12.74 -22.01 -14.48
N ALA A 344 -13.44 -20.90 -14.72
CA ALA A 344 -13.64 -19.89 -13.68
C ALA A 344 -14.55 -20.46 -12.57
N GLU A 345 -13.99 -20.77 -11.41
CA GLU A 345 -14.72 -21.29 -10.25
C GLU A 345 -14.82 -20.27 -9.10
N ARG A 346 -15.86 -20.41 -8.27
CA ARG A 346 -15.90 -19.79 -6.95
C ARG A 346 -15.13 -20.72 -6.01
N VAL A 347 -13.91 -20.34 -5.65
CA VAL A 347 -13.09 -21.12 -4.73
C VAL A 347 -13.54 -20.84 -3.28
N ASN A 348 -14.07 -21.87 -2.61
CA ASN A 348 -14.19 -21.87 -1.16
C ASN A 348 -12.85 -22.37 -0.62
N TYR A 349 -12.11 -21.53 0.11
CA TYR A 349 -10.91 -21.97 0.82
C TYR A 349 -11.32 -22.38 2.23
N THR A 350 -10.83 -23.53 2.69
CA THR A 350 -10.77 -23.86 4.12
C THR A 350 -9.44 -23.29 4.61
N LEU A 351 -9.50 -22.36 5.56
CA LEU A 351 -8.30 -21.80 6.18
C LEU A 351 -7.74 -22.83 7.15
N ASN A 352 -6.61 -23.44 6.82
CA ASN A 352 -5.72 -23.97 7.85
C ASN A 352 -4.80 -22.81 8.24
N VAL A 353 -5.06 -22.19 9.39
CA VAL A 353 -4.15 -21.19 9.96
C VAL A 353 -2.95 -21.95 10.53
N GLU A 354 -1.90 -22.07 9.73
CA GLU A 354 -0.61 -22.54 10.20
C GLU A 354 0.16 -21.33 10.76
N TYR A 355 0.31 -21.26 12.08
CA TYR A 355 1.10 -20.21 12.74
C TYR A 355 2.58 -20.50 12.54
N GLY A 356 3.22 -19.82 11.57
CA GLY A 356 4.68 -19.80 11.47
C GLY A 356 5.28 -18.98 12.60
N MET A 357 5.71 -19.64 13.68
CA MET A 357 6.43 -19.01 14.79
C MET A 357 7.88 -18.74 14.36
N GLY A 358 8.23 -17.46 14.23
CA GLY A 358 9.53 -17.03 13.71
C GLY A 358 10.63 -17.17 14.76
N ALA A 359 11.64 -17.99 14.44
CA ALA A 359 12.96 -17.98 15.05
C ALA A 359 13.65 -16.61 14.80
N GLY A 360 13.50 -15.68 15.74
CA GLY A 360 14.17 -14.38 15.72
C GLY A 360 15.00 -14.20 16.99
N ASP A 361 16.32 -14.35 16.89
CA ASP A 361 17.30 -14.25 17.97
C ASP A 361 17.51 -12.80 18.49
N GLY A 362 16.41 -12.07 18.74
CA GLY A 362 16.41 -10.62 18.91
C GLY A 362 15.20 -10.02 19.64
N GLY A 363 14.56 -10.79 20.51
CA GLY A 363 13.49 -10.36 21.41
C GLY A 363 12.13 -10.95 21.04
N GLY A 364 11.35 -11.33 22.06
CA GLY A 364 10.09 -12.06 21.93
C GLY A 364 9.15 -11.82 23.12
N VAL A 365 8.02 -12.51 23.12
CA VAL A 365 7.04 -12.51 24.23
C VAL A 365 6.57 -13.93 24.47
N ASP A 366 6.59 -14.36 25.73
CA ASP A 366 6.16 -15.70 26.15
C ASP A 366 5.17 -15.62 27.32
N TRP A 367 4.28 -16.59 27.44
CA TRP A 367 3.56 -16.88 28.67
C TRP A 367 4.51 -17.53 29.68
N LEU A 368 4.47 -17.02 30.91
CA LEU A 368 5.07 -17.73 32.03
C LEU A 368 4.15 -18.87 32.46
N ASP A 369 4.77 -19.99 32.83
CA ASP A 369 4.11 -21.12 33.50
C ASP A 369 3.12 -20.62 34.56
N PRO A 370 1.80 -20.84 34.36
CA PRO A 370 0.76 -20.43 35.30
C PRO A 370 0.79 -21.22 36.61
N SER A 371 1.53 -22.33 36.71
CA SER A 371 1.58 -23.13 37.92
C SER A 371 1.98 -22.31 39.15
N GLY A 372 1.09 -22.26 40.14
CA GLY A 372 1.29 -21.51 41.38
C GLY A 372 1.04 -20.00 41.30
N GLN A 373 0.59 -19.49 40.15
CA GLN A 373 0.01 -18.15 40.05
C GLN A 373 -1.36 -18.10 40.76
N PRO A 374 -1.90 -16.91 41.08
CA PRO A 374 -3.22 -16.81 41.70
C PRO A 374 -4.31 -17.53 40.88
N GLY A 375 -5.06 -18.42 41.52
CA GLY A 375 -6.16 -19.17 40.89
C GLY A 375 -5.77 -20.52 40.28
N THR A 376 -4.47 -20.91 40.24
CA THR A 376 -4.02 -22.17 39.62
C THR A 376 -3.60 -23.26 40.63
N THR A 377 -4.01 -23.18 41.90
CA THR A 377 -3.43 -24.01 42.98
C THR A 377 -3.84 -25.49 42.97
N ASN A 378 -4.96 -25.83 42.34
CA ASN A 378 -5.44 -27.21 42.17
C ASN A 378 -5.48 -27.61 40.68
N THR A 379 -4.91 -26.75 39.83
CA THR A 379 -4.96 -26.79 38.38
C THR A 379 -3.71 -27.46 37.82
N SER A 380 -3.85 -28.22 36.74
CA SER A 380 -2.69 -28.74 35.99
C SER A 380 -2.30 -27.73 34.92
N CYS A 381 -1.27 -26.93 35.15
CA CYS A 381 -0.76 -25.97 34.17
C CYS A 381 0.74 -26.08 33.93
N ASP A 382 1.15 -25.71 32.74
CA ASP A 382 2.52 -25.41 32.33
C ASP A 382 2.50 -24.19 31.40
N ALA A 383 3.65 -23.83 30.82
CA ALA A 383 3.75 -22.67 29.94
C ALA A 383 2.94 -22.78 28.62
N ARG A 384 2.47 -23.97 28.25
CA ARG A 384 1.74 -24.25 27.00
C ARG A 384 0.30 -24.64 27.21
N GLU A 385 -0.05 -25.20 28.36
CA GLU A 385 -1.40 -25.59 28.67
C GLU A 385 -1.80 -25.33 30.12
N CYS A 386 -3.07 -25.03 30.35
CA CYS A 386 -3.67 -24.94 31.67
C CYS A 386 -5.04 -25.63 31.68
N VAL A 387 -5.11 -26.81 32.30
CA VAL A 387 -6.36 -27.57 32.51
C VAL A 387 -7.03 -27.08 33.79
N TYR A 388 -7.99 -26.17 33.62
CA TYR A 388 -8.71 -25.43 34.66
C TYR A 388 -10.02 -26.10 35.06
N ASP A 389 -10.13 -26.50 36.33
CA ASP A 389 -11.36 -26.96 36.94
C ASP A 389 -12.07 -25.78 37.63
N PHE A 390 -13.02 -25.16 36.94
CA PHE A 390 -13.69 -23.96 37.46
C PHE A 390 -14.63 -24.25 38.64
N THR A 391 -14.82 -25.51 39.04
CA THR A 391 -15.58 -25.85 40.26
C THR A 391 -14.69 -26.00 41.50
N ASN A 392 -13.43 -26.39 41.32
CA ASN A 392 -12.51 -26.74 42.42
C ASN A 392 -11.28 -25.82 42.55
N ASP A 393 -10.99 -24.99 41.55
CA ASP A 393 -9.72 -24.26 41.48
C ASP A 393 -9.78 -22.82 42.02
N SER A 394 -10.91 -22.12 41.91
CA SER A 394 -11.07 -20.79 42.54
C SER A 394 -12.51 -20.43 42.90
N THR A 395 -12.70 -19.40 43.74
CA THR A 395 -14.03 -18.90 44.14
C THR A 395 -14.64 -17.90 43.15
N ASP A 396 -13.84 -17.42 42.20
CA ASP A 396 -14.19 -16.41 41.20
C ASP A 396 -14.07 -16.92 39.76
N ASN A 397 -13.86 -18.24 39.60
CA ASN A 397 -13.65 -18.94 38.32
C ASN A 397 -12.54 -18.31 37.47
N ALA A 398 -11.55 -17.69 38.11
CA ALA A 398 -10.51 -16.95 37.43
C ALA A 398 -9.10 -17.35 37.90
N PHE A 399 -8.15 -17.27 36.98
CA PHE A 399 -6.73 -17.45 37.26
C PHE A 399 -5.86 -16.46 36.48
N THR A 400 -4.68 -16.18 37.03
CA THR A 400 -3.73 -15.23 36.43
C THR A 400 -2.89 -15.88 35.34
N LEU A 401 -2.70 -15.15 34.25
CA LEU A 401 -1.74 -15.43 33.19
C LEU A 401 -0.73 -14.27 33.13
N THR A 402 0.55 -14.59 33.00
CA THR A 402 1.62 -13.58 33.01
C THR A 402 2.43 -13.62 31.72
N GLY A 403 2.32 -12.58 30.89
CA GLY A 403 3.15 -12.42 29.70
C GLY A 403 4.49 -11.78 30.06
N LYS A 404 5.58 -12.28 29.48
CA LYS A 404 6.95 -11.78 29.71
C LYS A 404 7.65 -11.48 28.40
N VAL A 405 8.31 -10.33 28.33
CA VAL A 405 9.10 -9.94 27.16
C VAL A 405 10.59 -10.20 27.35
N PHE A 406 11.23 -10.59 26.26
CA PHE A 406 12.68 -10.75 26.14
C PHE A 406 13.21 -9.84 25.01
N PRO A 407 14.41 -9.23 25.14
CA PRO A 407 15.08 -8.98 26.41
C PRO A 407 14.18 -8.16 27.35
N THR A 408 14.39 -8.29 28.66
CA THR A 408 13.58 -7.62 29.69
C THR A 408 13.54 -6.11 29.48
N ALA A 409 12.34 -5.57 29.26
CA ALA A 409 12.10 -4.16 29.04
C ALA A 409 10.76 -3.72 29.65
N SER A 410 10.73 -2.54 30.26
CA SER A 410 9.52 -1.92 30.81
C SER A 410 8.80 -1.05 29.78
N SER A 411 7.51 -0.80 30.00
CA SER A 411 6.66 0.01 29.11
C SER A 411 6.56 -0.52 27.68
N VAL A 412 6.66 -1.84 27.54
CA VAL A 412 6.37 -2.54 26.28
C VAL A 412 4.89 -2.91 26.26
N GLY A 413 4.18 -2.53 25.20
CA GLY A 413 2.77 -2.90 25.02
C GLY A 413 2.62 -4.37 24.70
N LEU A 414 1.78 -5.06 25.48
CA LEU A 414 1.27 -6.40 25.23
C LEU A 414 -0.23 -6.32 24.91
N GLU A 415 -0.67 -7.15 23.97
CA GLU A 415 -2.08 -7.37 23.65
C GLU A 415 -2.42 -8.84 23.98
N TYR A 416 -3.60 -9.04 24.56
CA TYR A 416 -4.08 -10.35 24.98
C TYR A 416 -5.40 -10.67 24.31
N GLU A 417 -5.52 -11.90 23.82
CA GLU A 417 -6.69 -12.39 23.12
C GLU A 417 -7.10 -13.75 23.67
N VAL A 418 -8.40 -14.04 23.65
CA VAL A 418 -8.95 -15.37 23.92
C VAL A 418 -9.66 -15.83 22.64
N ALA A 419 -9.32 -17.02 22.16
CA ALA A 419 -9.82 -17.54 20.90
C ALA A 419 -11.32 -17.85 20.95
N ASP A 420 -11.82 -18.39 22.08
CA ASP A 420 -13.23 -18.69 22.32
C ASP A 420 -13.76 -17.99 23.57
N THR A 421 -14.49 -16.89 23.34
CA THR A 421 -15.12 -16.11 24.42
C THR A 421 -16.32 -16.79 25.09
N SER A 422 -16.80 -17.91 24.54
CA SER A 422 -17.83 -18.74 25.16
C SER A 422 -17.25 -19.62 26.28
N VAL A 423 -16.01 -20.07 26.13
CA VAL A 423 -15.26 -20.84 27.14
C VAL A 423 -14.76 -19.94 28.27
N GLY A 424 -14.24 -18.75 27.96
CA GLY A 424 -13.83 -17.79 28.99
C GLY A 424 -13.56 -16.37 28.48
N GLU A 425 -13.19 -15.47 29.38
CA GLU A 425 -12.84 -14.09 29.02
C GLU A 425 -11.64 -13.56 29.79
N LEU A 426 -10.99 -12.53 29.25
CA LEU A 426 -9.87 -11.88 29.90
C LEU A 426 -10.31 -10.61 30.64
N THR A 427 -9.82 -10.41 31.86
CA THR A 427 -10.04 -9.18 32.64
C THR A 427 -9.52 -7.93 31.94
N ARG A 428 -8.50 -8.08 31.09
CA ARG A 428 -7.98 -7.05 30.19
C ARG A 428 -7.40 -7.67 28.93
N THR A 429 -7.51 -6.94 27.83
CA THR A 429 -7.00 -7.34 26.51
C THR A 429 -5.72 -6.59 26.11
N SER A 430 -5.18 -5.73 26.98
CA SER A 430 -3.88 -5.09 26.77
C SER A 430 -3.26 -4.57 28.07
N GLY A 431 -1.95 -4.29 28.02
CA GLY A 431 -1.21 -3.70 29.13
C GLY A 431 0.22 -3.34 28.76
N GLU A 432 0.92 -2.65 29.66
CA GLU A 432 2.34 -2.34 29.51
C GLU A 432 3.18 -3.12 30.53
N THR A 433 4.33 -3.63 30.11
CA THR A 433 5.25 -4.37 30.99
C THR A 433 5.82 -3.51 32.13
N ASP A 434 5.99 -4.14 33.30
CA ASP A 434 6.64 -3.56 34.46
C ASP A 434 8.18 -3.56 34.33
N THR A 435 8.90 -3.19 35.40
CA THR A 435 10.37 -3.20 35.41
C THR A 435 11.00 -4.59 35.24
N ASN A 436 10.23 -5.66 35.42
CA ASN A 436 10.66 -7.03 35.22
C ASN A 436 10.32 -7.55 33.81
N GLY A 437 9.77 -6.69 32.94
CA GLY A 437 9.35 -7.07 31.60
C GLY A 437 8.09 -7.92 31.58
N THR A 438 7.26 -7.85 32.63
CA THR A 438 6.06 -8.66 32.75
C THR A 438 4.80 -7.82 32.77
N ASN A 439 3.72 -8.34 32.22
CA ASN A 439 2.38 -7.81 32.43
C ASN A 439 1.41 -8.99 32.57
N GLU A 440 0.47 -8.87 33.49
CA GLU A 440 -0.48 -9.95 33.78
C GLU A 440 -1.79 -9.78 33.00
N THR A 441 -2.64 -10.78 32.96
CA THR A 441 -4.08 -10.68 32.76
C THR A 441 -4.71 -11.81 33.58
N ALA A 442 -6.03 -11.85 33.69
CA ALA A 442 -6.70 -12.97 34.33
C ALA A 442 -7.75 -13.53 33.39
N PHE A 443 -7.72 -14.85 33.21
CA PHE A 443 -8.72 -15.60 32.47
C PHE A 443 -9.82 -16.02 33.42
N THR A 444 -11.07 -15.72 33.07
CA THR A 444 -12.27 -16.12 33.81
C THR A 444 -13.04 -17.15 32.99
N ALA A 445 -13.14 -18.37 33.50
CA ALA A 445 -13.90 -19.45 32.92
C ALA A 445 -15.42 -19.18 32.97
N LYS A 446 -16.10 -19.46 31.86
CA LYS A 446 -17.56 -19.28 31.69
C LYS A 446 -18.29 -20.59 31.46
N SER A 447 -17.72 -21.47 30.64
CA SER A 447 -18.30 -22.77 30.31
C SER A 447 -17.19 -23.79 30.03
N GLU A 448 -17.53 -25.07 30.11
CA GLU A 448 -16.63 -26.16 29.73
C GLU A 448 -16.25 -26.06 28.25
N GLY A 449 -15.01 -26.41 27.94
CA GLY A 449 -14.47 -26.36 26.59
C GLY A 449 -13.00 -25.99 26.55
N GLU A 450 -12.42 -25.95 25.36
CA GLU A 450 -11.02 -25.61 25.14
C GLU A 450 -10.92 -24.29 24.37
N THR A 451 -10.03 -23.39 24.83
CA THR A 451 -9.72 -22.13 24.15
C THR A 451 -8.24 -21.81 24.23
N ASP A 452 -7.68 -21.22 23.19
CA ASP A 452 -6.36 -20.60 23.27
C ASP A 452 -6.44 -19.22 23.90
N VAL A 453 -5.42 -18.87 24.69
CA VAL A 453 -5.16 -17.52 25.15
C VAL A 453 -3.82 -17.06 24.59
N ILE A 454 -3.84 -15.93 23.88
CA ILE A 454 -2.71 -15.45 23.08
C ILE A 454 -2.17 -14.18 23.73
N VAL A 455 -0.85 -14.08 23.84
CA VAL A 455 -0.14 -12.82 24.10
C VAL A 455 0.59 -12.41 22.83
N SER A 456 0.52 -11.13 22.48
CA SER A 456 1.22 -10.60 21.31
C SER A 456 1.96 -9.29 21.61
N ARG A 457 3.04 -9.10 20.85
CA ARG A 457 3.88 -7.91 20.84
C ARG A 457 4.43 -7.70 19.44
N SER A 458 4.00 -6.64 18.74
CA SER A 458 4.63 -6.10 17.52
C SER A 458 5.47 -7.08 16.67
N GLY A 459 4.87 -8.19 16.23
CA GLY A 459 5.53 -9.19 15.36
C GLY A 459 5.83 -10.54 16.02
N ASP A 460 5.74 -10.63 17.35
CA ASP A 460 5.93 -11.86 18.13
C ASP A 460 4.64 -12.21 18.88
N THR A 461 4.38 -13.51 19.02
CA THR A 461 3.20 -14.03 19.71
C THR A 461 3.55 -15.31 20.44
N ASP A 462 2.88 -15.55 21.57
CA ASP A 462 2.87 -16.84 22.23
C ASP A 462 1.44 -17.21 22.64
N ARG A 463 1.16 -18.51 22.78
CA ARG A 463 -0.17 -19.04 23.09
C ARG A 463 -0.09 -20.02 24.25
N ILE A 464 -1.17 -20.07 25.03
CA ILE A 464 -1.40 -21.10 26.04
C ILE A 464 -2.80 -21.67 25.83
N ALA A 465 -2.91 -22.99 25.73
CA ALA A 465 -4.19 -23.69 25.64
C ALA A 465 -4.84 -23.73 27.03
N VAL A 466 -6.11 -23.32 27.12
CA VAL A 466 -6.89 -23.37 28.37
C VAL A 466 -8.04 -24.34 28.19
N VAL A 467 -8.00 -25.42 28.97
CA VAL A 467 -9.06 -26.45 28.98
C VAL A 467 -9.89 -26.25 30.22
N VAL A 468 -11.12 -25.80 30.07
CA VAL A 468 -12.05 -25.57 31.16
C VAL A 468 -12.92 -26.82 31.37
N THR A 469 -12.92 -27.35 32.59
CA THR A 469 -13.67 -28.54 33.00
C THR A 469 -14.46 -28.29 34.28
N ASP A 470 -15.53 -29.04 34.53
CA ASP A 470 -16.36 -28.93 35.74
C ASP A 470 -15.95 -29.88 36.89
N GLY A 471 -14.83 -30.60 36.75
CA GLY A 471 -14.34 -31.56 37.75
C GLY A 471 -15.24 -32.78 37.98
N GLN A 472 -16.37 -32.93 37.27
CA GLN A 472 -17.27 -34.09 37.34
C GLN A 472 -16.90 -35.18 36.34
N GLY A 473 -15.86 -34.96 35.52
CA GLY A 473 -15.67 -35.70 34.28
C GLY A 473 -16.74 -35.26 33.29
N GLY A 474 -16.36 -34.96 32.05
CA GLY A 474 -17.30 -34.45 31.03
C GLY A 474 -18.59 -35.27 30.94
N PRO A 475 -19.63 -34.78 30.24
CA PRO A 475 -20.90 -35.48 30.09
C PRO A 475 -20.62 -36.96 29.83
N THR A 476 -21.24 -37.84 30.63
CA THR A 476 -20.97 -39.29 30.66
C THR A 476 -21.34 -39.91 29.31
N THR A 477 -20.48 -39.71 28.32
CA THR A 477 -20.54 -40.30 27.00
C THR A 477 -19.95 -41.69 27.12
N ASN A 478 -20.61 -42.72 26.59
CA ASN A 478 -20.02 -44.07 26.54
C ASN A 478 -18.97 -44.18 25.43
N MET A 479 -18.21 -43.12 25.18
CA MET A 479 -17.17 -43.12 24.16
C MET A 479 -15.93 -43.86 24.65
N THR A 480 -15.25 -44.54 23.73
CA THR A 480 -13.93 -45.13 23.99
C THR A 480 -12.98 -44.80 22.85
N LEU A 481 -11.74 -44.41 23.18
CA LEU A 481 -10.68 -44.15 22.22
C LEU A 481 -9.71 -45.33 22.22
N THR A 482 -9.35 -45.79 21.02
CA THR A 482 -8.18 -46.65 20.80
C THR A 482 -7.25 -45.99 19.79
N TRP A 483 -5.94 -46.02 20.04
CA TRP A 483 -4.99 -45.34 19.16
C TRP A 483 -3.57 -45.93 19.20
N SER A 484 -2.75 -45.58 18.21
CA SER A 484 -1.34 -45.93 18.17
C SER A 484 -0.50 -44.89 17.43
N LEU A 485 0.69 -44.60 17.96
CA LEU A 485 1.70 -43.77 17.30
C LEU A 485 2.65 -44.64 16.47
N THR A 486 2.97 -44.17 15.26
CA THR A 486 4.12 -44.60 14.48
C THR A 486 5.05 -43.42 14.27
N ASP A 487 6.26 -43.51 14.79
CA ASP A 487 7.35 -42.60 14.46
C ASP A 487 8.00 -43.01 13.13
N ASN A 488 7.88 -42.17 12.11
CA ASN A 488 8.47 -42.35 10.79
C ASN A 488 9.66 -41.40 10.56
N THR A 489 10.22 -40.83 11.63
CA THR A 489 11.36 -39.93 11.57
C THR A 489 12.59 -40.65 11.06
N ASN A 490 13.17 -40.15 9.97
CA ASN A 490 14.44 -40.63 9.45
C ASN A 490 15.55 -39.65 9.82
N PRO A 491 16.78 -40.13 10.09
CA PRO A 491 17.90 -39.26 10.40
C PRO A 491 18.14 -38.17 9.35
N GLY A 492 17.92 -36.91 9.74
CA GLY A 492 18.16 -35.73 8.89
C GLY A 492 17.04 -35.42 7.88
N GLU A 493 15.86 -36.05 8.01
CA GLU A 493 14.67 -35.72 7.19
C GLU A 493 13.63 -34.90 7.95
N GLY A 494 13.79 -34.71 9.27
CA GLY A 494 12.81 -34.03 10.10
C GLY A 494 11.84 -34.98 10.78
N THR A 495 11.18 -34.48 11.82
CA THR A 495 10.22 -35.24 12.61
C THR A 495 9.00 -35.58 11.78
N ARG A 496 8.61 -36.86 11.78
CA ARG A 496 7.38 -37.30 11.11
C ARG A 496 6.62 -38.31 11.96
N TYR A 497 5.43 -37.92 12.39
CA TYR A 497 4.53 -38.78 13.15
C TYR A 497 3.31 -39.21 12.35
N ARG A 498 2.80 -40.39 12.70
CA ARG A 498 1.52 -40.91 12.25
C ARG A 498 0.75 -41.47 13.45
N VAL A 499 -0.44 -40.95 13.69
CA VAL A 499 -1.37 -41.41 14.72
C VAL A 499 -2.55 -42.07 14.05
N ASP A 500 -2.71 -43.37 14.24
CA ASP A 500 -3.91 -44.10 13.83
C ASP A 500 -4.86 -44.17 15.04
N TYR A 501 -6.14 -43.87 14.84
CA TYR A 501 -7.12 -43.79 15.93
C TYR A 501 -8.49 -44.35 15.50
N ASP A 502 -9.24 -44.82 16.50
CA ASP A 502 -10.62 -45.30 16.38
C ASP A 502 -11.40 -44.97 17.67
N VAL A 503 -12.43 -44.13 17.53
CA VAL A 503 -13.34 -43.69 18.57
C VAL A 503 -14.65 -44.43 18.40
N THR A 504 -15.02 -45.24 19.38
CA THR A 504 -16.37 -45.81 19.45
C THR A 504 -17.28 -44.81 20.14
N ASP A 505 -18.34 -44.40 19.46
CA ASP A 505 -19.37 -43.52 19.99
C ASP A 505 -20.77 -44.16 19.91
N PRO A 506 -21.25 -44.79 21.00
CA PRO A 506 -22.57 -45.41 21.03
C PRO A 506 -23.74 -44.41 21.03
N ASP A 507 -23.48 -43.16 21.41
CA ASP A 507 -24.50 -42.16 21.73
C ASP A 507 -24.66 -41.11 20.61
N ASP A 508 -23.83 -41.15 19.56
CA ASP A 508 -23.84 -40.26 18.38
C ASP A 508 -23.65 -38.78 18.78
N GLU A 509 -22.73 -38.56 19.72
CA GLU A 509 -22.35 -37.25 20.26
C GLU A 509 -20.91 -36.85 19.87
N PHE A 510 -20.19 -37.62 19.06
CA PHE A 510 -18.81 -37.34 18.66
C PHE A 510 -18.72 -36.10 17.77
N GLY A 511 -17.91 -35.13 18.18
CA GLY A 511 -17.62 -33.93 17.41
C GLY A 511 -16.34 -34.06 16.59
N ALA A 512 -15.22 -34.30 17.26
CA ALA A 512 -13.90 -34.37 16.63
C ALA A 512 -12.86 -35.06 17.52
N ILE A 513 -11.75 -35.49 16.91
CA ILE A 513 -10.49 -35.77 17.61
C ILE A 513 -9.46 -34.70 17.23
N ARG A 514 -8.67 -34.25 18.21
CA ARG A 514 -7.51 -33.38 18.02
C ARG A 514 -6.26 -34.10 18.52
N VAL A 515 -5.18 -34.01 17.76
CA VAL A 515 -3.86 -34.49 18.15
C VAL A 515 -2.90 -33.31 18.14
N ILE A 516 -2.30 -33.05 19.29
CA ILE A 516 -1.32 -32.00 19.50
C ILE A 516 0.06 -32.65 19.58
N PHE A 517 1.04 -32.08 18.89
CA PHE A 517 2.44 -32.49 18.85
C PHE A 517 3.27 -31.32 19.38
N ASP A 518 3.65 -31.34 20.65
CA ASP A 518 4.46 -30.27 21.24
C ASP A 518 5.93 -30.69 21.29
N ASN A 519 6.80 -29.91 20.66
CA ASN A 519 8.23 -30.07 20.82
C ASN A 519 8.63 -29.58 22.22
N THR A 520 9.21 -30.46 23.04
CA THR A 520 9.60 -30.14 24.42
C THR A 520 11.04 -29.64 24.53
N ASP A 521 11.85 -29.82 23.47
CA ASP A 521 13.24 -29.36 23.41
C ASP A 521 13.36 -27.89 22.93
N GLY A 522 12.29 -27.31 22.39
CA GLY A 522 12.18 -25.90 22.00
C GLY A 522 10.74 -25.45 21.77
N PHE A 523 10.49 -24.16 21.54
CA PHE A 523 9.15 -23.62 21.24
C PHE A 523 8.80 -23.60 19.75
N GLU A 524 9.62 -24.24 18.93
CA GLU A 524 9.48 -24.26 17.48
C GLU A 524 8.97 -25.64 17.03
N TYR A 525 8.23 -25.63 15.92
CA TYR A 525 7.71 -26.85 15.28
C TYR A 525 6.66 -27.60 16.12
N ASP A 526 5.85 -26.92 16.93
CA ASP A 526 4.63 -27.52 17.50
C ASP A 526 3.58 -27.72 16.39
N GLY A 527 2.73 -28.76 16.48
CA GLY A 527 1.70 -29.07 15.49
C GLY A 527 0.36 -29.42 16.13
N ILE A 528 -0.75 -29.02 15.49
CA ILE A 528 -2.09 -29.42 15.91
C ILE A 528 -2.84 -29.91 14.67
N GLU A 529 -3.30 -31.14 14.74
CA GLU A 529 -4.08 -31.78 13.69
C GLU A 529 -5.43 -32.21 14.24
N GLN A 530 -6.48 -32.14 13.42
CA GLN A 530 -7.82 -32.54 13.84
C GLN A 530 -8.54 -33.33 12.75
N ASP A 531 -9.44 -34.21 13.18
CA ASP A 531 -10.29 -35.00 12.29
C ASP A 531 -11.70 -35.13 12.88
N ALA A 532 -12.70 -34.97 12.03
CA ALA A 532 -14.12 -35.07 12.40
C ALA A 532 -14.70 -36.47 12.10
N ARG A 533 -13.85 -37.44 11.79
CA ARG A 533 -14.23 -38.85 11.61
C ARG A 533 -13.91 -39.63 12.88
N GLU A 534 -14.79 -40.53 13.26
CA GLU A 534 -14.60 -41.45 14.40
C GLU A 534 -13.36 -42.34 14.26
N SER A 535 -12.92 -42.66 13.03
CA SER A 535 -11.69 -43.41 12.80
C SER A 535 -10.88 -42.85 11.63
N GLY A 536 -9.56 -42.89 11.76
CA GLY A 536 -8.69 -42.23 10.80
C GLY A 536 -7.20 -42.35 11.11
N THR A 537 -6.44 -41.60 10.32
CA THR A 537 -5.00 -41.45 10.46
C THR A 537 -4.67 -39.97 10.39
N ILE A 538 -4.00 -39.47 11.43
CA ILE A 538 -3.44 -38.12 11.50
C ILE A 538 -1.93 -38.23 11.26
N THR A 539 -1.37 -37.32 10.49
CA THR A 539 0.08 -37.27 10.23
C THR A 539 0.60 -35.88 10.54
N TYR A 540 1.78 -35.83 11.14
CA TYR A 540 2.50 -34.59 11.44
C TYR A 540 3.89 -34.64 10.81
N ASP A 541 4.33 -33.53 10.24
CA ASP A 541 5.65 -33.34 9.65
C ASP A 541 6.19 -31.98 10.09
N SER A 542 7.38 -31.93 10.69
CA SER A 542 7.92 -30.66 11.21
C SER A 542 8.36 -29.69 10.12
N GLY A 543 8.44 -30.13 8.84
CA GLY A 543 8.81 -29.29 7.71
C GLY A 543 10.28 -28.84 7.71
N THR A 544 11.09 -29.31 8.65
CA THR A 544 12.51 -28.99 8.82
C THR A 544 13.32 -30.23 9.13
N THR A 545 14.61 -30.23 8.79
CA THR A 545 15.51 -31.35 9.12
C THR A 545 16.05 -31.29 10.54
N ASP A 546 15.88 -30.15 11.22
CA ASP A 546 16.60 -29.83 12.46
C ASP A 546 15.96 -30.40 13.73
N THR A 547 14.75 -30.96 13.63
CA THR A 547 14.00 -31.52 14.78
C THR A 547 14.25 -33.01 15.02
N THR A 548 15.12 -33.64 14.23
CA THR A 548 15.41 -35.07 14.39
C THR A 548 16.07 -35.31 15.75
N GLY A 549 15.45 -36.14 16.59
CA GLY A 549 15.93 -36.45 17.93
C GLY A 549 15.40 -35.51 19.01
N ASP A 550 14.53 -34.56 18.65
CA ASP A 550 13.79 -33.76 19.60
C ASP A 550 12.72 -34.61 20.29
N THR A 551 12.42 -34.27 21.54
CA THR A 551 11.40 -34.92 22.36
C THR A 551 10.05 -34.25 22.17
N TYR A 552 9.03 -35.00 21.76
CA TYR A 552 7.66 -34.53 21.58
C TYR A 552 6.71 -35.06 22.65
N GLU A 553 5.80 -34.21 23.12
CA GLU A 553 4.59 -34.63 23.84
C GLU A 553 3.42 -34.68 22.85
N ILE A 554 2.86 -35.88 22.66
CA ILE A 554 1.73 -36.13 21.77
C ILE A 554 0.48 -36.28 22.61
N ARG A 555 -0.50 -35.38 22.43
CA ARG A 555 -1.73 -35.33 23.23
C ARG A 555 -2.94 -35.50 22.33
N LEU A 556 -3.81 -36.46 22.66
CA LEU A 556 -5.04 -36.75 21.93
C LEU A 556 -6.23 -36.28 22.76
N ARG A 557 -7.19 -35.65 22.10
CA ARG A 557 -8.45 -35.18 22.71
C ARG A 557 -9.63 -35.52 21.85
N VAL A 558 -10.63 -36.16 22.43
CA VAL A 558 -11.93 -36.40 21.81
C VAL A 558 -12.91 -35.37 22.34
N PHE A 559 -13.58 -34.70 21.41
CA PHE A 559 -14.60 -33.70 21.67
C PHE A 559 -15.97 -34.26 21.31
N ASN A 560 -16.99 -33.87 22.07
CA ASN A 560 -18.38 -34.08 21.66
C ASN A 560 -18.88 -32.98 20.69
N GLU A 561 -20.11 -33.09 20.20
CA GLU A 561 -20.74 -32.10 19.29
C GLU A 561 -20.78 -30.67 19.87
N ASP A 562 -20.80 -30.54 21.20
CA ASP A 562 -20.78 -29.25 21.90
C ASP A 562 -19.36 -28.66 22.07
N GLY A 563 -18.32 -29.37 21.61
CA GLY A 563 -16.93 -28.93 21.72
C GLY A 563 -16.30 -29.15 23.09
N VAL A 564 -16.90 -29.99 23.93
CA VAL A 564 -16.39 -30.36 25.25
C VAL A 564 -15.46 -31.56 25.12
N VAL A 565 -14.29 -31.52 25.75
CA VAL A 565 -13.36 -32.64 25.81
C VAL A 565 -13.95 -33.75 26.69
N VAL A 566 -14.21 -34.91 26.09
CA VAL A 566 -14.82 -36.07 26.76
C VAL A 566 -13.82 -37.20 27.03
N LEU A 567 -12.79 -37.34 26.20
CA LEU A 567 -11.65 -38.25 26.43
C LEU A 567 -10.35 -37.52 26.12
N SER A 568 -9.30 -37.85 26.86
CA SER A 568 -7.95 -37.40 26.57
C SER A 568 -6.95 -38.51 26.86
N ASP A 569 -5.91 -38.59 26.05
CA ASP A 569 -4.76 -39.46 26.27
C ASP A 569 -3.48 -38.76 25.82
N SER A 570 -2.32 -39.20 26.29
CA SER A 570 -1.04 -38.62 25.85
C SER A 570 0.12 -39.60 25.94
N CYS A 571 1.17 -39.32 25.17
CA CYS A 571 2.45 -39.97 25.35
C CYS A 571 3.61 -39.01 25.04
N THR A 572 4.80 -39.36 25.50
CA THR A 572 6.04 -38.66 25.14
C THR A 572 6.89 -39.57 24.28
N ASP A 573 7.42 -39.04 23.19
CA ASP A 573 8.22 -39.76 22.22
C ASP A 573 9.46 -38.95 21.81
N VAL A 574 10.57 -39.63 21.50
CA VAL A 574 11.74 -38.98 20.92
C VAL A 574 11.71 -39.29 19.43
N SER A 575 11.79 -38.25 18.60
CA SER A 575 11.72 -38.35 17.14
C SER A 575 12.96 -39.04 16.53
N ASP A 576 13.11 -40.33 16.78
CA ASP A 576 14.28 -41.15 16.41
C ASP A 576 13.96 -42.29 15.43
N GLY A 577 12.70 -42.34 14.96
CA GLY A 577 12.15 -43.35 14.08
C GLY A 577 11.59 -44.56 14.83
N THR A 578 11.46 -44.49 16.16
CA THR A 578 10.92 -45.57 17.01
C THR A 578 9.96 -45.03 18.06
N ALA A 579 8.66 -45.34 17.91
CA ALA A 579 7.66 -44.95 18.89
C ALA A 579 7.94 -45.53 20.29
N ALA A 580 7.84 -44.68 21.30
CA ALA A 580 8.09 -45.00 22.69
C ALA A 580 7.09 -46.03 23.25
N PRO A 581 7.52 -46.87 24.20
CA PRO A 581 6.61 -47.80 24.87
C PRO A 581 5.50 -47.04 25.61
N GLY A 582 4.24 -47.30 25.26
CA GLY A 582 3.08 -46.62 25.88
C GLY A 582 2.40 -45.60 24.98
N CYS A 583 2.94 -45.31 23.78
CA CYS A 583 2.25 -44.51 22.75
C CYS A 583 1.19 -45.33 21.98
N SER A 584 0.33 -46.03 22.73
CA SER A 584 -0.84 -46.75 22.22
C SER A 584 -1.83 -46.95 23.37
N GLY A 585 -3.09 -46.57 23.15
CA GLY A 585 -4.17 -46.61 24.14
C GLY A 585 -5.33 -47.49 23.72
#